data_AF-A0A841HT39-F1
#
_entry.id   AF-A0A841HT39-F1
#
_cell.length_a   1.000
_cell.length_b   1.000
_cell.length_c   1.000
_cell.angle_alpha   90.00
_cell.angle_beta   90.00
_cell.angle_gamma   90.00
#
_symmetry.space_group_name_H-M   'P 1'
#
loop_
_entity.id
_entity.type
_entity.pdbx_description
1 polymer ?
#
loop_
_entity_poly.entity_id
_entity_poly.type
_entity_poly.pdbx_seq_one_letter_code
_entity_poly.pdbx_strand_id
1 'polypeptide(L)'
;MKKICLLTAVLLAASAVHAAEDYDGKKPLVCAPQSGHDCLPTEKTCKPLKPEAGRDVNLYFDVQKMQVKTPYRNAELPIQSFSNNTKSLVMQGTSLEFAWSATIHRTTGRLAIAIVDREGSYVIFGQCKVKA
;
A
#
# COMPACT_ATOMS: atom_id res chain seq x y z
N MET A 1 39.59 -53.04 -10.37
CA MET A 1 38.13 -53.21 -10.52
C MET A 1 37.43 -52.18 -9.65
N LYS A 2 36.54 -51.38 -10.24
CA LYS A 2 35.47 -50.53 -9.65
C LYS A 2 35.90 -49.58 -8.51
N LYS A 3 36.37 -48.35 -8.78
CA LYS A 3 35.57 -47.14 -9.09
C LYS A 3 34.27 -47.02 -8.27
N ILE A 4 34.34 -46.40 -7.09
CA ILE A 4 33.21 -45.63 -6.55
C ILE A 4 33.77 -44.28 -6.12
N CYS A 5 33.41 -43.30 -6.94
CA CYS A 5 33.94 -41.95 -6.96
C CYS A 5 33.22 -41.14 -5.88
N LEU A 6 34.01 -40.48 -5.02
CA LEU A 6 33.55 -39.36 -4.21
C LEU A 6 32.99 -38.28 -5.15
N LEU A 7 31.70 -38.00 -5.06
CA LEU A 7 31.15 -36.71 -5.50
C LEU A 7 30.04 -36.28 -4.54
N THR A 8 30.51 -35.54 -3.54
CA THR A 8 29.79 -34.59 -2.70
C THR A 8 28.93 -33.66 -3.58
N ALA A 9 27.63 -33.92 -3.65
CA ALA A 9 26.64 -32.96 -4.17
C ALA A 9 25.90 -32.34 -2.98
N VAL A 10 26.57 -31.40 -2.29
CA VAL A 10 25.89 -30.48 -1.38
C VAL A 10 25.14 -29.48 -2.28
N LEU A 11 23.91 -29.80 -2.65
CA LEU A 11 22.98 -28.81 -3.17
C LEU A 11 22.68 -27.86 -2.00
N LEU A 12 23.44 -26.76 -1.90
CA LEU A 12 22.98 -25.57 -1.19
C LEU A 12 21.70 -25.11 -1.90
N ALA A 13 20.56 -25.53 -1.37
CA ALA A 13 19.32 -24.80 -1.54
C ALA A 13 19.55 -23.42 -0.92
N ALA A 14 20.06 -22.49 -1.73
CA ALA A 14 19.88 -21.07 -1.51
C ALA A 14 18.38 -20.81 -1.68
N SER A 15 17.60 -21.21 -0.67
CA SER A 15 16.32 -20.59 -0.40
C SER A 15 16.65 -19.12 -0.23
N ALA A 16 16.47 -18.35 -1.30
CA ALA A 16 16.47 -16.91 -1.24
C ALA A 16 15.37 -16.56 -0.24
N VAL A 17 15.77 -16.37 1.02
CA VAL A 17 14.99 -15.67 2.02
C VAL A 17 14.84 -14.30 1.39
N HIS A 18 13.78 -14.12 0.60
CA HIS A 18 13.25 -12.81 0.31
C HIS A 18 12.89 -12.31 1.69
N ALA A 19 13.81 -11.53 2.28
CA ALA A 19 13.50 -10.76 3.47
C ALA A 19 12.23 -10.02 3.08
N ALA A 20 11.11 -10.38 3.72
CA ALA A 20 9.86 -9.69 3.50
C ALA A 20 10.18 -8.21 3.67
N GLU A 21 9.99 -7.42 2.61
CA GLU A 21 10.28 -5.99 2.70
C GLU A 21 9.47 -5.46 3.88
N ASP A 22 10.15 -4.93 4.89
CA ASP A 22 9.48 -4.36 6.04
C ASP A 22 8.76 -3.09 5.57
N TYR A 23 7.44 -3.16 5.40
CA TYR A 23 6.60 -1.99 5.09
C TYR A 23 6.38 -1.17 6.38
N ASP A 24 7.48 -0.68 6.97
CA ASP A 24 7.53 -0.06 8.29
C ASP A 24 7.49 1.48 8.26
N GLY A 25 7.41 2.06 7.06
CA GLY A 25 7.36 3.50 6.82
C GLY A 25 8.74 4.15 6.67
N LYS A 26 9.85 3.42 6.80
CA LYS A 26 11.19 4.00 6.66
C LYS A 26 11.59 4.29 5.22
N LYS A 27 10.95 3.65 4.24
CA LYS A 27 11.19 3.89 2.81
C LYS A 27 9.90 4.34 2.15
N PRO A 28 9.97 5.20 1.11
CA PRO A 28 8.79 5.54 0.33
C PRO A 28 8.19 4.28 -0.30
N LEU A 29 6.86 4.22 -0.36
CA LEU A 29 6.11 3.11 -0.91
C LEU A 29 5.32 3.57 -2.13
N VAL A 30 5.22 2.70 -3.14
CA VAL A 30 4.32 2.87 -4.28
C VAL A 30 3.27 1.78 -4.19
N CYS A 31 1.99 2.15 -4.18
CA CYS A 31 0.88 1.24 -4.01
C CYS A 31 -0.04 1.29 -5.23
N ALA A 32 -0.10 0.17 -5.95
CA ALA A 32 -1.00 0.02 -7.08
C ALA A 32 -2.41 -0.33 -6.57
N PRO A 33 -3.44 0.45 -6.93
CA PRO A 33 -4.82 0.10 -6.60
C PRO A 33 -5.24 -1.17 -7.34
N GLN A 34 -5.94 -2.06 -6.63
CA GLN A 34 -6.50 -3.31 -7.16
C GLN A 34 -8.03 -3.22 -7.28
N SER A 35 -8.67 -2.53 -6.34
CA SER A 35 -10.09 -2.22 -6.39
C SER A 35 -10.37 -0.94 -5.60
N GLY A 36 -11.49 -0.30 -5.91
CA GLY A 36 -11.97 0.82 -5.12
C GLY A 36 -13.48 0.98 -5.25
N HIS A 37 -14.09 1.58 -4.24
CA HIS A 37 -15.52 1.82 -4.17
C HIS A 37 -15.81 3.25 -3.75
N ASP A 38 -16.79 3.86 -4.41
CA ASP A 38 -17.34 5.18 -4.13
C ASP A 38 -18.75 5.01 -3.55
N CYS A 39 -18.96 5.49 -2.34
CA CYS A 39 -20.15 5.30 -1.54
C CYS A 39 -20.77 6.66 -1.22
N LEU A 40 -21.97 6.92 -1.76
CA LEU A 40 -22.74 8.12 -1.50
C LEU A 40 -23.97 7.81 -0.62
N PRO A 41 -24.38 8.72 0.29
CA PRO A 41 -25.52 8.51 1.17
C PRO A 41 -26.86 8.46 0.42
N THR A 42 -26.90 8.97 -0.82
CA THR A 42 -28.07 8.94 -1.70
C THR A 42 -28.21 7.62 -2.47
N GLU A 43 -27.22 6.73 -2.38
CA GLU A 43 -27.17 5.48 -3.13
C GLU A 43 -27.26 4.26 -2.20
N LYS A 44 -27.94 3.21 -2.67
CA LYS A 44 -28.09 1.97 -1.90
C LYS A 44 -26.84 1.08 -1.93
N THR A 45 -25.94 1.32 -2.87
CA THR A 45 -24.76 0.49 -3.13
C THR A 45 -23.59 1.36 -3.54
N CYS A 46 -22.39 1.02 -3.08
CA CYS A 46 -21.18 1.69 -3.55
C CYS A 46 -20.84 1.28 -4.98
N LYS A 47 -20.49 2.25 -5.81
CA LYS A 47 -20.09 2.04 -7.20
C LYS A 47 -18.57 1.80 -7.29
N PRO A 48 -18.07 1.11 -8.33
CA PRO A 48 -16.63 1.02 -8.54
C PRO A 48 -15.99 2.40 -8.71
N LEU A 49 -14.94 2.67 -7.94
CA LEU A 49 -14.15 3.91 -8.06
C LEU A 49 -13.35 3.86 -9.35
N LYS A 50 -13.54 4.86 -10.23
CA LYS A 50 -12.79 4.98 -11.48
C LYS A 50 -11.64 5.96 -11.28
N PRO A 51 -10.38 5.57 -11.55
CA PRO A 51 -9.29 6.53 -11.60
C PRO A 51 -9.50 7.51 -12.77
N GLU A 52 -8.84 8.67 -12.69
CA GLU A 52 -8.81 9.61 -13.81
C GLU A 52 -8.11 8.97 -15.02
N ALA A 53 -8.72 9.08 -16.20
CA ALA A 53 -8.20 8.47 -17.43
C ALA A 53 -6.85 9.09 -17.85
N GLY A 54 -5.91 8.25 -18.28
CA GLY A 54 -4.62 8.69 -18.82
C GLY A 54 -3.61 9.18 -17.78
N ARG A 55 -3.84 8.93 -16.49
CA ARG A 55 -2.94 9.32 -15.40
C ARG A 55 -2.40 8.10 -14.66
N ASP A 56 -1.26 8.31 -13.99
CA ASP A 56 -0.72 7.37 -13.02
C ASP A 56 -1.73 7.15 -11.90
N VAL A 57 -2.13 5.90 -11.69
CA VAL A 57 -3.15 5.52 -10.72
C VAL A 57 -2.57 5.11 -9.37
N ASN A 58 -1.24 5.11 -9.22
CA ASN A 58 -0.59 4.66 -7.99
C ASN A 58 -0.74 5.69 -6.87
N LEU A 59 -0.85 5.18 -5.64
CA LEU A 59 -0.69 5.96 -4.43
C LEU A 59 0.77 5.92 -3.98
N TYR A 60 1.31 7.06 -3.57
CA TYR A 60 2.68 7.19 -3.10
C TYR A 60 2.69 7.56 -1.62
N PHE A 61 3.25 6.73 -0.77
CA PHE A 61 3.33 7.00 0.67
C PHE A 61 4.78 7.32 1.04
N ASP A 62 5.01 8.46 1.69
CA ASP A 62 6.31 8.85 2.24
C ASP A 62 6.10 9.29 3.69
N VAL A 63 6.23 8.35 4.62
CA VAL A 63 6.00 8.58 6.06
C VAL A 63 7.08 9.50 6.64
N GLN A 64 8.33 9.42 6.14
CA GLN A 64 9.39 10.31 6.59
C GLN A 64 9.11 11.77 6.21
N LYS A 65 8.46 12.00 5.06
CA LYS A 65 8.00 13.34 4.66
C LYS A 65 6.59 13.67 5.13
N MET A 66 5.94 12.77 5.87
CA MET A 66 4.57 12.94 6.34
C MET A 66 3.59 13.27 5.20
N GLN A 67 3.71 12.57 4.06
CA GLN A 67 2.94 12.85 2.84
C GLN A 67 2.43 11.59 2.14
N VAL A 68 1.26 11.71 1.53
CA VAL A 68 0.68 10.73 0.59
C VAL A 68 0.31 11.44 -0.71
N LYS A 69 0.74 10.92 -1.86
CA LYS A 69 0.26 11.39 -3.17
C LYS A 69 -0.78 10.44 -3.72
N THR A 70 -1.88 10.98 -4.21
CA THR A 70 -3.02 10.22 -4.71
C THR A 70 -3.56 10.82 -6.01
N PRO A 71 -3.98 10.00 -6.98
CA PRO A 71 -4.56 10.47 -8.22
C PRO A 71 -6.07 10.73 -8.13
N TYR A 72 -6.71 10.43 -6.99
CA TYR A 72 -8.18 10.43 -6.90
C TYR A 72 -8.78 11.81 -6.55
N ARG A 73 -8.11 12.64 -5.72
CA ARG A 73 -8.42 14.05 -5.39
C ARG A 73 -7.30 14.64 -4.53
N ASN A 74 -6.97 15.93 -4.66
CA ASN A 74 -5.86 16.62 -3.97
C ASN A 74 -4.55 15.83 -4.05
N ALA A 75 -3.69 16.19 -5.01
CA ALA A 75 -2.48 15.42 -5.36
C ALA A 75 -1.55 15.12 -4.16
N GLU A 76 -1.66 15.87 -3.06
CA GLU A 76 -0.90 15.66 -1.83
C GLU A 76 -1.82 15.72 -0.59
N LEU A 77 -1.85 14.63 0.18
CA LEU A 77 -2.52 14.49 1.46
C LEU A 77 -1.45 14.44 2.58
N PRO A 78 -1.49 15.32 3.59
CA PRO A 78 -0.54 15.26 4.70
C PRO A 78 -0.90 14.12 5.65
N ILE A 79 0.14 13.42 6.11
CA ILE A 79 0.06 12.48 7.23
C ILE A 79 0.15 13.31 8.50
N GLN A 80 -0.85 13.22 9.37
CA GLN A 80 -0.85 13.92 10.66
C GLN A 80 -0.43 13.00 11.79
N SER A 81 -0.77 11.71 11.68
CA SER A 81 -0.33 10.68 12.60
C SER A 81 0.00 9.40 11.86
N PHE A 82 0.98 8.67 12.39
CA PHE A 82 1.22 7.30 11.99
C PHE A 82 1.60 6.46 13.20
N SER A 83 1.34 5.16 13.11
CA SER A 83 1.82 4.19 14.08
C SER A 83 2.25 2.93 13.36
N ASN A 84 3.20 2.24 13.97
CA ASN A 84 3.70 0.99 13.46
C ASN A 84 3.50 -0.07 14.55
N ASN A 85 2.67 -1.07 14.28
CA ASN A 85 2.53 -2.23 15.13
C ASN A 85 3.13 -3.46 14.43
N THR A 86 3.08 -4.64 15.04
CA THR A 86 3.70 -5.86 14.47
C THR A 86 3.10 -6.31 13.14
N LYS A 87 1.89 -5.84 12.77
CA LYS A 87 1.16 -6.28 11.58
C LYS A 87 0.93 -5.19 10.55
N SER A 88 0.80 -3.94 10.98
CA SER A 88 0.35 -2.84 10.12
C SER A 88 1.13 -1.55 10.38
N LEU A 89 1.44 -0.85 9.29
CA LEU A 89 1.68 0.59 9.28
C LEU A 89 0.32 1.28 9.15
N VAL A 90 -0.05 2.08 10.14
CA VAL A 90 -1.32 2.83 10.18
C VAL A 90 -0.99 4.31 10.00
N MET A 91 -1.72 5.00 9.13
CA MET A 91 -1.52 6.42 8.81
C MET A 91 -2.87 7.13 8.74
N GLN A 92 -2.94 8.35 9.23
CA GLN A 92 -4.17 9.14 9.22
C GLN A 92 -3.87 10.61 8.96
N GLY A 93 -4.84 11.32 8.43
CA GLY A 93 -4.75 12.77 8.25
C GLY A 93 -6.02 13.40 7.73
N THR A 94 -5.93 14.72 7.55
CA THR A 94 -6.97 15.53 6.90
C THR A 94 -6.33 16.45 5.88
N SER A 95 -7.07 16.81 4.84
CA SER A 95 -6.64 17.79 3.83
C SER A 95 -7.85 18.54 3.31
N LEU A 96 -7.88 19.87 3.46
CA LEU A 96 -9.00 20.73 3.05
C LEU A 96 -10.36 20.16 3.52
N GLU A 97 -11.10 19.51 2.63
CA GLU A 97 -12.46 18.98 2.85
C GLU A 97 -12.49 17.46 3.11
N PHE A 98 -11.33 16.81 3.26
CA PHE A 98 -11.20 15.36 3.35
C PHE A 98 -10.59 14.93 4.68
N ALA A 99 -11.06 13.80 5.21
CA ALA A 99 -10.37 13.03 6.24
C ALA A 99 -10.03 11.64 5.67
N TRP A 100 -8.93 11.04 6.11
CA TRP A 100 -8.51 9.75 5.59
C TRP A 100 -7.76 8.92 6.62
N SER A 101 -7.82 7.60 6.43
CA SER A 101 -7.08 6.61 7.21
C SER A 101 -6.62 5.49 6.28
N ALA A 102 -5.36 5.09 6.40
CA ALA A 102 -4.76 4.02 5.62
C ALA A 102 -4.05 3.01 6.51
N THR A 103 -4.04 1.76 6.08
CA THR A 103 -3.25 0.68 6.66
C THR A 103 -2.49 -0.05 5.57
N ILE A 104 -1.22 -0.36 5.84
CA ILE A 104 -0.39 -1.22 4.98
C ILE A 104 0.07 -2.40 5.81
N HIS A 105 -0.21 -3.61 5.34
CA HIS A 105 0.22 -4.84 6.01
C HIS A 105 1.73 -5.00 5.90
N ARG A 106 2.43 -5.06 7.03
CA ARG A 106 3.90 -4.98 7.13
C ARG A 106 4.71 -6.08 6.47
N THR A 107 4.10 -7.24 6.26
CA THR A 107 4.74 -8.38 5.59
C THR A 107 4.30 -8.53 4.14
N THR A 108 3.08 -8.10 3.80
CA THR A 108 2.48 -8.42 2.50
C THR A 108 2.32 -7.22 1.60
N GLY A 109 2.45 -5.99 2.11
CA GLY A 109 2.25 -4.76 1.35
C GLY A 109 0.79 -4.46 0.99
N ARG A 110 -0.17 -5.28 1.44
CA ARG A 110 -1.60 -5.03 1.17
C ARG A 110 -2.04 -3.71 1.79
N LEU A 111 -2.59 -2.83 0.95
CA LEU A 111 -3.12 -1.52 1.30
C LEU A 111 -4.63 -1.60 1.48
N ALA A 112 -5.13 -0.93 2.52
CA ALA A 112 -6.51 -0.46 2.58
C ALA A 112 -6.49 1.01 2.99
N ILE A 113 -7.13 1.88 2.21
CA ILE A 113 -7.31 3.30 2.54
C ILE A 113 -8.79 3.67 2.43
N ALA A 114 -9.27 4.39 3.43
CA ALA A 114 -10.59 5.01 3.44
C ALA A 114 -10.42 6.53 3.43
N ILE A 115 -11.18 7.21 2.58
CA ILE A 115 -11.22 8.66 2.43
C ILE A 115 -12.69 9.07 2.58
N VAL A 116 -12.95 10.11 3.36
CA VAL A 116 -14.29 10.65 3.59
C VAL A 116 -14.26 12.13 3.26
N ASP A 117 -15.32 12.61 2.61
CA ASP A 117 -15.55 14.01 2.31
C ASP A 117 -16.96 14.46 2.73
N ARG A 118 -17.40 15.63 2.26
CA ARG A 118 -18.72 16.18 2.57
C ARG A 118 -19.87 15.46 1.86
N GLU A 119 -19.60 14.78 0.76
CA GLU A 119 -20.57 14.13 -0.11
C GLU A 119 -20.68 12.62 0.18
N GLY A 120 -19.59 11.97 0.60
CA GLY A 120 -19.58 10.54 0.83
C GLY A 120 -18.23 9.99 1.29
N SER A 121 -17.97 8.74 0.91
CA SER A 121 -16.76 8.02 1.30
C SER A 121 -16.26 7.11 0.19
N TYR A 122 -14.95 6.92 0.16
CA TYR A 122 -14.26 6.08 -0.79
C TYR A 122 -13.38 5.10 -0.04
N VAL A 123 -13.32 3.87 -0.53
CA VAL A 123 -12.37 2.86 -0.05
C VAL A 123 -11.57 2.34 -1.23
N ILE A 124 -10.25 2.22 -1.06
CA ILE A 124 -9.34 1.68 -2.07
C ILE A 124 -8.52 0.56 -1.43
N PHE A 125 -8.46 -0.57 -2.13
CA PHE A 125 -7.59 -1.69 -1.80
C PHE A 125 -6.47 -1.77 -2.83
N GLY A 126 -5.27 -2.12 -2.39
CA GLY A 126 -4.12 -2.15 -3.29
C GLY A 126 -2.95 -2.99 -2.79
N GLN A 127 -1.88 -2.94 -3.56
CA GLN A 127 -0.65 -3.67 -3.29
C GLN A 127 0.55 -2.72 -3.36
N CYS A 128 1.26 -2.60 -2.24
CA CYS A 128 2.45 -1.77 -2.12
C CYS A 128 3.73 -2.54 -2.42
N LYS A 129 4.74 -1.80 -2.87
CA LYS A 129 6.14 -2.18 -2.97
C LYS A 129 7.00 -1.02 -2.47
N VAL A 130 8.21 -1.30 -1.98
CA VAL A 130 9.19 -0.24 -1.71
C VAL A 130 9.54 0.46 -3.02
N LYS A 131 9.59 1.80 -2.99
CA LYS A 131 10.05 2.59 -4.12
C LYS A 131 11.57 2.39 -4.25
N ALA A 132 11.99 1.82 -5.38
CA ALA A 132 13.40 1.68 -5.74
C ALA A 132 14.07 3.05 -5.96
#